data_AF-A0A428NQ05-F1
#
_entry.id   AF-A0A428NQ05-F1
#
_cell.length_a   1.000
_cell.length_b   1.000
_cell.length_c   1.000
_cell.angle_alpha   90.00
_cell.angle_beta   90.00
_cell.angle_gamma   90.00
#
_symmetry.space_group_name_H-M   'P 1'
#
loop_
_entity.id
_entity.type
_entity.pdbx_description
1 polymer ?
#
loop_
_entity_poly.entity_id
_entity_poly.type
_entity_poly.pdbx_seq_one_letter_code
_entity_poly.pdbx_strand_id
1 'polypeptide(L)'
;MSNSDSRVLTWLDSVPDDLLYARTRSAFQEQAYSRKRPHPDSPAPLSPPTSQRERARRIPLERKLVSKMLPVTPSNKRRKVGRQLMPGEDASPCDNDETPTQPNRGAASSLRDSETSSLSYQSSHASNNSSPSKMFSALGLYPSGVDRKQLDVDDPDVPVSLAELCIEMETIATGSRVVPKYLEPEISHLKTSARTFSLFRPGVFDPLVNATTSTETTPGVASDSLPAGHHKLTLDEIVQFVGDARDCHDMEQEEAGWNNLVHTPLLRAVFYGKSPRGRQLDGFCPCTSASILSGYRISSFHGKKVDYVFHLDPSKDSDQPAIENAALELRRTLTDNSINHTSYPPLRSHPLSVSIETKRSGESEQKAQLQMGVWQAAQWKLLSELAGDDLHKLPFIPGIFIHGHEWKFVATSHQNGKTVSNLLYLVVSLKDLQANSYVWTLWTGGTFGSTETPLKTFQAIAGVRRLRAWSLEVFWPWYKAYVLKAPTTSISAPSG
;
A
#
# COMPACT_ATOMS: atom_id res chain seq x y z
N MET A 1 13.08 30.45 -29.96
CA MET A 1 13.32 29.00 -29.79
C MET A 1 14.81 28.81 -29.59
N SER A 2 15.20 27.95 -28.66
CA SER A 2 16.60 27.69 -28.35
C SER A 2 17.25 26.85 -29.46
N ASN A 3 18.59 26.87 -29.55
CA ASN A 3 19.34 26.09 -30.53
C ASN A 3 19.27 24.56 -30.27
N SER A 4 18.69 24.17 -29.13
CA SER A 4 18.31 22.80 -28.77
C SER A 4 16.98 22.38 -29.42
N ASP A 5 16.01 23.29 -29.53
CA ASP A 5 14.66 22.98 -30.01
C ASP A 5 14.65 22.68 -31.51
N SER A 6 15.45 23.41 -32.29
CA SER A 6 15.60 23.15 -33.74
C SER A 6 16.15 21.76 -34.01
N ARG A 7 17.16 21.31 -33.24
CA ARG A 7 17.80 19.99 -33.41
C ARG A 7 16.85 18.83 -33.12
N VAL A 8 15.87 19.01 -32.24
CA VAL A 8 14.84 17.98 -31.97
C VAL A 8 13.85 17.90 -33.13
N LEU A 9 13.42 19.04 -33.68
CA LEU A 9 12.51 19.07 -34.84
C LEU A 9 13.18 18.48 -36.09
N THR A 10 14.42 18.89 -36.40
CA THR A 10 15.18 18.31 -37.54
C THR A 10 15.47 16.82 -37.37
N TRP A 11 15.49 16.30 -36.13
CA TRP A 11 15.59 14.85 -35.90
C TRP A 11 14.25 14.14 -36.13
N LEU A 12 13.13 14.70 -35.68
CA LEU A 12 11.79 14.13 -35.92
C LEU A 12 11.48 14.04 -37.43
N ASP A 13 11.79 15.09 -38.19
CA ASP A 13 11.63 15.13 -39.66
C ASP A 13 12.58 14.16 -40.42
N SER A 14 13.51 13.50 -39.73
CA SER A 14 14.49 12.57 -40.32
C SER A 14 14.15 11.09 -40.13
N VAL A 15 13.03 10.77 -39.47
CA VAL A 15 12.58 9.39 -39.23
C VAL A 15 11.70 8.90 -40.41
N PRO A 16 12.03 7.77 -41.07
CA PRO A 16 11.21 7.26 -42.18
C PRO A 16 9.81 6.79 -41.74
N ASP A 17 8.77 7.17 -42.51
CA ASP A 17 7.36 6.87 -42.24
C ASP A 17 7.02 5.37 -42.15
N ASP A 18 7.84 4.49 -42.75
CA ASP A 18 7.60 3.04 -42.81
C ASP A 18 7.52 2.35 -41.43
N LEU A 19 7.98 3.00 -40.36
CA LEU A 19 7.87 2.49 -38.99
C LEU A 19 6.53 2.82 -38.29
N LEU A 20 5.68 3.67 -38.89
CA LEU A 20 4.41 4.09 -38.29
C LEU A 20 3.19 3.26 -38.77
N TYR A 21 3.29 2.53 -39.88
CA TYR A 21 2.15 1.83 -40.49
C TYR A 21 2.05 0.32 -40.18
N ALA A 22 3.03 -0.29 -39.53
CA ALA A 22 3.11 -1.74 -39.34
C ALA A 22 2.21 -2.32 -38.22
N ARG A 23 1.24 -1.57 -37.67
CA ARG A 23 0.42 -1.99 -36.51
C ARG A 23 -1.10 -2.07 -36.76
N THR A 24 -1.50 -2.32 -38.00
CA THR A 24 -2.92 -2.56 -38.36
C THR A 24 -3.08 -3.63 -39.44
N ARG A 25 -2.92 -4.91 -39.06
CA ARG A 25 -3.63 -6.12 -39.56
C ARG A 25 -2.85 -7.39 -39.24
N SER A 26 -3.41 -8.25 -38.40
CA SER A 26 -3.32 -9.71 -38.57
C SER A 26 -4.38 -10.40 -37.71
N ALA A 27 -5.44 -10.88 -38.36
CA ALA A 27 -6.35 -11.87 -37.80
C ALA A 27 -6.82 -12.77 -38.96
N PHE A 28 -6.77 -14.08 -38.73
CA PHE A 28 -7.28 -15.16 -39.59
C PHE A 28 -6.68 -15.33 -41.01
N GLN A 29 -5.85 -16.36 -41.19
CA GLN A 29 -6.23 -17.50 -42.05
C GLN A 29 -5.37 -18.75 -41.78
N GLU A 30 -5.99 -19.92 -41.83
CA GLU A 30 -5.35 -21.24 -41.79
C GLU A 30 -4.82 -21.62 -43.20
N GLN A 31 -3.72 -22.39 -43.30
CA GLN A 31 -3.74 -23.71 -43.97
C GLN A 31 -2.37 -24.45 -44.02
N ALA A 32 -2.52 -25.76 -44.26
CA ALA A 32 -1.61 -26.90 -44.16
C ALA A 32 -0.34 -26.99 -45.05
N TYR A 33 0.71 -27.61 -44.46
CA TYR A 33 1.67 -28.60 -45.02
C TYR A 33 2.37 -28.43 -46.40
N SER A 34 3.72 -28.40 -46.39
CA SER A 34 4.65 -29.43 -46.99
C SER A 34 5.82 -28.96 -47.90
N ARG A 35 7.05 -29.41 -47.52
CA ARG A 35 8.27 -29.74 -48.34
C ARG A 35 9.20 -28.66 -48.98
N LYS A 36 10.31 -28.41 -48.26
CA LYS A 36 11.76 -28.52 -48.64
C LYS A 36 12.38 -27.73 -49.84
N ARG A 37 13.17 -26.70 -49.48
CA ARG A 37 14.59 -26.36 -49.88
C ARG A 37 14.93 -26.05 -51.37
N PRO A 38 16.04 -25.33 -51.71
CA PRO A 38 17.24 -25.01 -50.89
C PRO A 38 17.66 -23.51 -50.81
N HIS A 39 18.72 -23.25 -50.02
CA HIS A 39 19.43 -21.97 -49.83
C HIS A 39 20.35 -21.65 -51.02
N PRO A 40 20.77 -20.38 -51.22
CA PRO A 40 22.11 -19.99 -50.73
C PRO A 40 22.20 -18.58 -50.11
N ASP A 41 23.38 -18.28 -49.57
CA ASP A 41 24.02 -17.00 -49.22
C ASP A 41 23.39 -16.00 -48.22
N SER A 42 24.21 -15.62 -47.23
CA SER A 42 23.96 -14.60 -46.19
C SER A 42 24.62 -13.25 -46.56
N PRO A 43 24.25 -12.13 -45.90
CA PRO A 43 25.02 -11.75 -44.71
C PRO A 43 24.17 -11.16 -43.56
N ALA A 44 24.56 -11.45 -42.31
CA ALA A 44 23.95 -10.86 -41.12
C ALA A 44 24.61 -9.50 -40.75
N PRO A 45 23.84 -8.51 -40.25
CA PRO A 45 24.39 -7.23 -39.80
C PRO A 45 25.05 -7.31 -38.40
N LEU A 46 25.86 -6.29 -38.11
CA LEU A 46 26.92 -6.28 -37.09
C LEU A 46 26.46 -5.87 -35.69
N SER A 47 27.13 -6.39 -34.66
CA SER A 47 26.98 -5.93 -33.26
C SER A 47 27.71 -4.59 -33.00
N PRO A 48 27.24 -3.75 -32.05
CA PRO A 48 27.85 -2.44 -31.77
C PRO A 48 29.19 -2.53 -31.02
N PRO A 49 30.06 -1.51 -31.13
CA PRO A 49 31.45 -1.55 -30.63
C PRO A 49 31.59 -1.13 -29.15
N THR A 50 32.55 -1.75 -28.46
CA THR A 50 32.95 -1.40 -27.08
C THR A 50 34.13 -0.42 -27.08
N SER A 51 34.10 0.58 -26.19
CA SER A 51 35.16 1.60 -26.04
C SER A 51 36.38 1.11 -25.24
N GLN A 52 37.49 1.84 -25.38
CA GLN A 52 38.84 1.43 -24.94
C GLN A 52 39.15 1.80 -23.48
N ARG A 53 39.94 0.95 -22.78
CA ARG A 53 41.31 1.32 -22.33
C ARG A 53 42.11 0.15 -21.75
N GLU A 54 43.35 0.03 -22.25
CA GLU A 54 44.63 -0.29 -21.56
C GLU A 54 44.76 -1.42 -20.51
N ARG A 55 45.90 -2.12 -20.35
CA ARG A 55 47.11 -2.35 -21.17
C ARG A 55 48.00 -3.39 -20.44
N ALA A 56 48.06 -4.64 -20.89
CA ALA A 56 49.02 -5.64 -20.38
C ALA A 56 49.53 -6.58 -21.49
N ARG A 57 50.81 -6.94 -21.41
CA ARG A 57 51.66 -7.40 -22.51
C ARG A 57 51.39 -8.86 -22.97
N ARG A 58 51.32 -9.06 -24.30
CA ARG A 58 52.02 -10.09 -25.14
C ARG A 58 52.86 -11.14 -24.36
N ILE A 59 52.94 -12.46 -24.63
CA ILE A 59 52.88 -13.35 -25.83
C ILE A 59 53.47 -14.74 -25.37
N PRO A 60 53.29 -15.95 -25.99
CA PRO A 60 52.14 -16.58 -26.66
C PRO A 60 51.95 -18.10 -26.27
N LEU A 61 51.10 -18.83 -27.01
CA LEU A 61 51.10 -20.30 -27.30
C LEU A 61 51.61 -21.35 -26.27
N GLU A 62 50.78 -22.36 -25.98
CA GLU A 62 50.89 -23.67 -26.67
C GLU A 62 49.62 -24.55 -26.56
N ARG A 63 49.65 -25.68 -27.28
CA ARG A 63 48.51 -26.49 -27.74
C ARG A 63 48.14 -27.68 -26.82
N LYS A 64 46.89 -28.15 -27.03
CA LYS A 64 46.38 -29.56 -27.09
C LYS A 64 45.66 -30.21 -25.89
N LEU A 65 44.47 -30.75 -26.25
CA LEU A 65 43.87 -32.05 -25.91
C LEU A 65 43.48 -32.41 -24.45
N VAL A 66 42.16 -32.34 -24.21
CA VAL A 66 41.28 -33.43 -23.73
C VAL A 66 41.94 -34.62 -22.99
N SER A 67 41.62 -34.81 -21.70
CA SER A 67 40.90 -36.02 -21.22
C SER A 67 40.54 -36.00 -19.72
N LYS A 68 39.31 -36.45 -19.44
CA LYS A 68 38.72 -37.10 -18.24
C LYS A 68 39.41 -37.10 -16.85
N MET A 69 38.54 -36.80 -15.88
CA MET A 69 38.32 -37.45 -14.56
C MET A 69 38.97 -36.91 -13.27
N LEU A 70 38.12 -37.02 -12.22
CA LEU A 70 38.23 -36.89 -10.75
C LEU A 70 39.52 -37.49 -10.13
N PRO A 71 39.80 -37.41 -8.78
CA PRO A 71 38.97 -36.96 -7.63
C PRO A 71 39.75 -36.14 -6.55
N VAL A 72 39.20 -36.10 -5.31
CA VAL A 72 39.91 -36.00 -4.00
C VAL A 72 40.18 -34.61 -3.38
N THR A 73 39.57 -34.39 -2.20
CA THR A 73 39.95 -33.41 -1.16
C THR A 73 41.15 -33.90 -0.33
N PRO A 74 41.93 -33.00 0.30
CA PRO A 74 42.06 -33.16 1.75
C PRO A 74 42.24 -31.87 2.59
N SER A 75 41.57 -31.91 3.75
CA SER A 75 42.08 -31.57 5.10
C SER A 75 42.51 -30.14 5.48
N ASN A 76 41.84 -29.66 6.53
CA ASN A 76 42.20 -28.52 7.38
C ASN A 76 43.56 -28.66 8.07
N LYS A 77 44.22 -27.52 8.39
CA LYS A 77 45.05 -27.42 9.61
C LYS A 77 45.08 -26.01 10.22
N ARG A 78 44.79 -25.95 11.52
CA ARG A 78 44.78 -24.75 12.38
C ARG A 78 46.14 -24.07 12.50
N ARG A 79 46.14 -22.77 12.84
CA ARG A 79 47.04 -22.18 13.86
C ARG A 79 46.31 -21.10 14.67
N LYS A 80 46.66 -20.97 15.96
CA LYS A 80 46.01 -20.09 16.95
C LYS A 80 47.10 -19.41 17.80
N VAL A 81 47.11 -18.08 17.81
CA VAL A 81 47.88 -17.14 18.67
C VAL A 81 47.09 -15.80 18.63
N GLY A 82 46.89 -14.98 19.67
CA GLY A 82 47.16 -15.08 21.12
C GLY A 82 47.39 -13.70 21.78
N ARG A 83 46.46 -13.24 22.66
CA ARG A 83 46.46 -11.95 23.47
C ARG A 83 46.35 -10.64 22.66
N GLN A 84 45.84 -9.47 23.13
CA GLN A 84 45.36 -8.87 24.42
C GLN A 84 44.04 -8.06 24.12
N LEU A 85 42.97 -7.94 24.94
CA LEU A 85 42.75 -7.13 26.18
C LEU A 85 42.84 -5.58 25.97
N MET A 86 41.88 -4.68 26.27
CA MET A 86 40.50 -4.79 26.87
C MET A 86 39.35 -3.98 26.13
N PRO A 87 38.79 -2.80 26.55
CA PRO A 87 37.30 -2.64 26.51
C PRO A 87 36.67 -1.35 25.89
N GLY A 88 35.34 -1.37 25.69
CA GLY A 88 34.43 -0.27 25.28
C GLY A 88 33.75 -0.56 23.92
N GLU A 89 32.46 -0.92 23.84
CA GLU A 89 31.26 -0.04 23.83
C GLU A 89 31.33 0.98 22.67
N ASP A 90 30.46 0.99 21.64
CA ASP A 90 29.05 0.57 21.55
C ASP A 90 28.73 -0.51 20.48
N ALA A 91 27.62 -1.23 20.65
CA ALA A 91 27.12 -2.23 19.70
C ALA A 91 25.91 -1.72 18.89
N SER A 92 26.04 -1.73 17.55
CA SER A 92 24.95 -1.44 16.61
C SER A 92 23.81 -2.47 16.70
N PRO A 93 22.53 -2.09 16.50
CA PRO A 93 21.42 -3.03 16.49
C PRO A 93 21.52 -3.99 15.29
N CYS A 94 21.35 -5.28 15.55
CA CYS A 94 21.45 -6.32 14.52
C CYS A 94 20.24 -6.32 13.58
N ASP A 95 20.53 -6.59 12.31
CA ASP A 95 19.54 -6.82 11.25
C ASP A 95 18.98 -8.24 11.38
N ASN A 96 17.66 -8.42 11.23
CA ASN A 96 16.97 -9.71 11.46
C ASN A 96 16.26 -10.19 10.18
N ASP A 97 17.04 -10.58 9.18
CA ASP A 97 16.59 -11.42 8.07
C ASP A 97 17.06 -12.87 8.30
N GLU A 98 16.20 -13.71 8.90
CA GLU A 98 16.46 -15.16 9.03
C GLU A 98 15.67 -15.97 8.00
N THR A 99 16.36 -16.36 6.92
CA THR A 99 15.88 -17.37 5.96
C THR A 99 15.95 -18.78 6.58
N PRO A 100 14.90 -19.62 6.51
CA PRO A 100 14.90 -20.92 7.21
C PRO A 100 15.88 -21.93 6.60
N THR A 101 16.84 -22.41 7.38
CA THR A 101 17.73 -23.52 6.99
C THR A 101 17.23 -24.85 7.59
N GLN A 102 17.20 -25.93 6.80
CA GLN A 102 16.59 -27.21 7.17
C GLN A 102 17.29 -27.93 8.35
N PRO A 103 16.55 -28.69 9.19
CA PRO A 103 17.12 -29.49 10.26
C PRO A 103 17.77 -30.78 9.74
N ASN A 104 19.03 -31.02 10.12
CA ASN A 104 19.80 -32.18 9.68
C ASN A 104 19.37 -33.46 10.46
N ARG A 105 19.23 -34.60 9.77
CA ARG A 105 18.77 -35.89 10.36
C ARG A 105 19.91 -36.89 10.56
N GLY A 106 19.90 -37.56 11.72
CA GLY A 106 20.66 -38.79 12.01
C GLY A 106 21.99 -38.57 12.75
N ALA A 107 22.50 -39.53 13.54
CA ALA A 107 21.93 -40.78 14.05
C ALA A 107 22.66 -41.20 15.36
N ALA A 108 22.14 -42.18 16.08
CA ALA A 108 22.53 -42.52 17.46
C ALA A 108 23.81 -43.37 17.61
N SER A 109 24.39 -43.40 18.83
CA SER A 109 24.66 -44.67 19.57
C SER A 109 25.20 -44.47 21.02
N SER A 110 24.70 -45.28 21.97
CA SER A 110 25.44 -45.91 23.11
C SER A 110 26.14 -45.06 24.21
N LEU A 111 26.10 -45.36 25.53
CA LEU A 111 25.43 -46.37 26.38
C LEU A 111 25.64 -46.03 27.89
N ARG A 112 24.73 -46.47 28.80
CA ARG A 112 24.88 -46.67 30.28
C ARG A 112 25.08 -45.43 31.19
N ASP A 113 24.67 -45.40 32.46
CA ASP A 113 23.79 -46.26 33.30
C ASP A 113 23.26 -45.46 34.52
N SER A 114 22.27 -46.03 35.23
CA SER A 114 21.85 -45.72 36.62
C SER A 114 21.01 -44.47 36.95
N GLU A 115 19.70 -44.73 37.03
CA GLU A 115 18.67 -44.21 37.95
C GLU A 115 19.04 -43.17 39.02
N THR A 116 18.33 -42.03 38.99
CA THR A 116 17.67 -41.47 40.20
C THR A 116 16.34 -40.84 39.78
N SER A 117 15.27 -41.14 40.51
CA SER A 117 13.92 -40.61 40.26
C SER A 117 13.77 -39.20 40.81
N SER A 118 13.67 -38.20 39.94
CA SER A 118 13.22 -36.86 40.31
C SER A 118 12.41 -36.23 39.19
N LEU A 119 11.27 -35.62 39.58
CA LEU A 119 10.27 -35.06 38.67
C LEU A 119 10.86 -33.86 37.91
N SER A 120 11.31 -34.07 36.68
CA SER A 120 11.71 -32.98 35.80
C SER A 120 10.47 -32.28 35.24
N TYR A 121 10.22 -31.07 35.76
CA TYR A 121 9.40 -30.09 35.06
C TYR A 121 9.93 -29.95 33.63
N GLN A 122 9.17 -30.40 32.63
CA GLN A 122 9.44 -30.05 31.25
C GLN A 122 9.21 -28.55 31.12
N SER A 123 10.32 -27.79 31.17
CA SER A 123 10.35 -26.41 30.74
C SER A 123 10.02 -26.37 29.25
N SER A 124 8.74 -26.23 28.94
CA SER A 124 8.29 -25.87 27.60
C SER A 124 9.06 -24.63 27.19
N HIS A 125 9.85 -24.72 26.10
CA HIS A 125 10.52 -23.57 25.53
C HIS A 125 9.47 -22.54 25.13
N ALA A 126 9.22 -21.59 26.02
CA ALA A 126 8.24 -20.54 25.81
C ALA A 126 8.72 -19.69 24.63
N SER A 127 7.94 -19.69 23.55
CA SER A 127 8.12 -18.73 22.48
C SER A 127 7.95 -17.32 23.07
N ASN A 128 9.04 -16.56 23.18
CA ASN A 128 9.03 -15.20 23.75
C ASN A 128 8.21 -14.19 22.94
N ASN A 129 7.65 -14.60 21.78
CA ASN A 129 6.63 -13.82 21.08
C ASN A 129 5.27 -13.98 21.77
N SER A 130 4.82 -12.92 22.43
CA SER A 130 3.43 -12.79 22.90
C SER A 130 2.46 -12.91 21.72
N SER A 131 1.30 -13.53 21.94
CA SER A 131 0.27 -13.65 20.89
C SER A 131 -0.36 -12.29 20.58
N PRO A 132 -0.89 -12.07 19.35
CA PRO A 132 -1.57 -10.82 18.99
C PRO A 132 -2.66 -10.40 19.99
N SER A 133 -3.43 -11.35 20.54
CA SER A 133 -4.43 -11.06 21.58
C SER A 133 -3.81 -10.49 22.86
N LYS A 134 -2.68 -11.04 23.34
CA LYS A 134 -1.95 -10.50 24.51
C LYS A 134 -1.36 -9.12 24.21
N MET A 135 -0.89 -8.92 22.98
CA MET A 135 -0.41 -7.62 22.50
C MET A 135 -1.54 -6.58 22.46
N PHE A 136 -2.73 -6.91 21.97
CA PHE A 136 -3.89 -6.03 22.06
C PHE A 136 -4.31 -5.72 23.50
N SER A 137 -4.36 -6.73 24.37
CA SER A 137 -4.66 -6.51 25.80
C SER A 137 -3.65 -5.57 26.46
N ALA A 138 -2.37 -5.65 26.10
CA ALA A 138 -1.36 -4.70 26.58
C ALA A 138 -1.51 -3.32 25.92
N LEU A 139 -1.86 -3.25 24.63
CA LEU A 139 -2.03 -2.02 23.88
C LEU A 139 -3.19 -1.16 24.42
N GLY A 140 -4.34 -1.76 24.73
CA GLY A 140 -5.50 -1.07 25.32
C GLY A 140 -5.28 -0.50 26.72
N LEU A 141 -4.23 -0.93 27.43
CA LEU A 141 -3.86 -0.38 28.75
C LEU A 141 -3.03 0.91 28.66
N TYR A 142 -2.57 1.33 27.47
CA TYR A 142 -1.82 2.58 27.33
C TYR A 142 -2.76 3.80 27.20
N PRO A 143 -2.44 4.95 27.83
CA PRO A 143 -3.20 6.21 27.70
C PRO A 143 -3.26 6.85 26.30
N SER A 144 -2.65 6.21 25.31
CA SER A 144 -2.74 6.56 23.88
C SER A 144 -2.87 5.30 23.02
N GLY A 145 -3.37 4.22 23.61
CA GLY A 145 -3.45 2.88 23.05
C GLY A 145 -4.73 2.63 22.25
N VAL A 146 -4.85 1.40 21.72
CA VAL A 146 -5.98 0.98 20.87
C VAL A 146 -6.63 -0.28 21.42
N ASP A 147 -7.90 -0.15 21.78
CA ASP A 147 -8.81 -1.28 21.96
C ASP A 147 -9.28 -1.78 20.59
N ARG A 148 -9.56 -3.08 20.45
CA ARG A 148 -10.14 -3.65 19.23
C ARG A 148 -11.58 -4.09 19.47
N LYS A 149 -12.51 -3.56 18.69
CA LYS A 149 -13.91 -4.00 18.63
C LYS A 149 -14.26 -4.46 17.21
N GLN A 150 -15.21 -5.39 17.11
CA GLN A 150 -15.93 -5.59 15.86
C GLN A 150 -16.79 -4.35 15.61
N LEU A 151 -16.88 -3.88 14.36
CA LEU A 151 -17.78 -2.81 14.02
C LEU A 151 -19.23 -3.28 14.15
N ASP A 152 -20.03 -2.52 14.87
CA ASP A 152 -21.49 -2.61 14.94
C ASP A 152 -22.02 -1.19 14.75
N VAL A 153 -22.90 -0.97 13.76
CA VAL A 153 -23.41 0.38 13.45
C VAL A 153 -24.38 0.91 14.50
N ASP A 154 -24.91 0.03 15.36
CA ASP A 154 -25.79 0.38 16.47
C ASP A 154 -25.01 0.57 17.81
N ASP A 155 -23.68 0.37 17.86
CA ASP A 155 -22.86 0.63 19.05
C ASP A 155 -22.74 2.15 19.28
N PRO A 156 -23.18 2.70 20.44
CA PRO A 156 -23.15 4.14 20.71
C PRO A 156 -21.74 4.73 20.80
N ASP A 157 -20.68 3.92 20.91
CA ASP A 157 -19.29 4.37 20.81
C ASP A 157 -18.86 4.65 19.35
N VAL A 158 -19.64 4.26 18.34
CA VAL A 158 -19.35 4.51 16.91
C VAL A 158 -19.81 5.92 16.53
N PRO A 159 -18.92 6.78 15.99
CA PRO A 159 -19.33 8.09 15.48
C PRO A 159 -20.37 7.98 14.37
N VAL A 160 -21.39 8.84 14.36
CA VAL A 160 -22.49 8.81 13.37
C VAL A 160 -21.96 8.78 11.92
N SER A 161 -20.99 9.64 11.59
CA SER A 161 -20.37 9.67 10.26
C SER A 161 -19.52 8.45 9.93
N LEU A 162 -19.08 7.67 10.94
CA LEU A 162 -18.47 6.36 10.70
C LEU A 162 -19.55 5.35 10.35
N ALA A 163 -20.65 5.27 11.11
CA ALA A 163 -21.78 4.39 10.80
C ALA A 163 -22.35 4.65 9.39
N GLU A 164 -22.53 5.93 9.01
CA GLU A 164 -22.91 6.33 7.64
C GLU A 164 -21.95 5.79 6.57
N LEU A 165 -20.64 6.01 6.74
CA LEU A 165 -19.63 5.48 5.81
C LEU A 165 -19.63 3.95 5.76
N CYS A 166 -19.92 3.27 6.87
CA CYS A 166 -20.01 1.81 6.92
C CYS A 166 -21.21 1.29 6.12
N ILE A 167 -22.37 1.94 6.23
CA ILE A 167 -23.57 1.63 5.43
C ILE A 167 -23.30 1.87 3.92
N GLU A 168 -22.53 2.90 3.57
CA GLU A 168 -22.06 3.12 2.20
C GLU A 168 -21.11 2.02 1.73
N MET A 169 -20.16 1.57 2.57
CA MET A 169 -19.26 0.46 2.25
C MET A 169 -19.99 -0.88 2.08
N GLU A 170 -21.02 -1.16 2.89
CA GLU A 170 -21.89 -2.32 2.72
C GLU A 170 -22.72 -2.22 1.44
N THR A 171 -23.23 -1.03 1.11
CA THR A 171 -23.93 -0.78 -0.16
C THR A 171 -23.02 -1.06 -1.36
N ILE A 172 -21.74 -0.66 -1.30
CA ILE A 172 -20.70 -1.02 -2.27
C ILE A 172 -20.47 -2.55 -2.28
N ALA A 173 -20.42 -3.20 -1.11
CA ALA A 173 -20.26 -4.66 -0.96
C ALA A 173 -21.43 -5.48 -1.54
N THR A 174 -22.64 -4.93 -1.63
CA THR A 174 -23.76 -5.55 -2.39
C THR A 174 -23.62 -5.41 -3.90
N GLY A 175 -22.73 -4.51 -4.37
CA GLY A 175 -22.49 -4.23 -5.78
C GLY A 175 -23.45 -3.20 -6.37
N SER A 176 -24.19 -2.49 -5.52
CA SER A 176 -25.10 -1.42 -5.95
C SER A 176 -24.31 -0.24 -6.53
N ARG A 177 -24.60 0.14 -7.78
CA ARG A 177 -24.00 1.31 -8.46
C ARG A 177 -22.46 1.38 -8.43
N VAL A 178 -21.76 0.25 -8.52
CA VAL A 178 -20.28 0.21 -8.53
C VAL A 178 -19.67 0.27 -9.94
N VAL A 179 -20.49 0.05 -10.98
CA VAL A 179 -20.04 -0.04 -12.38
C VAL A 179 -20.46 1.21 -13.15
N PRO A 180 -19.55 1.93 -13.84
CA PRO A 180 -19.94 3.08 -14.66
C PRO A 180 -20.93 2.70 -15.78
N LYS A 181 -22.00 3.51 -15.98
CA LYS A 181 -23.02 3.23 -17.01
C LYS A 181 -22.46 3.04 -18.41
N TYR A 182 -21.39 3.77 -18.76
CA TYR A 182 -20.77 3.70 -20.08
C TYR A 182 -20.18 2.31 -20.43
N LEU A 183 -19.95 1.43 -19.44
CA LEU A 183 -19.52 0.04 -19.67
C LEU A 183 -20.70 -0.95 -19.83
N GLU A 184 -21.95 -0.52 -19.59
CA GLU A 184 -23.12 -1.40 -19.70
C GLU A 184 -23.31 -2.02 -21.09
N PRO A 185 -23.12 -1.32 -22.22
CA PRO A 185 -23.27 -1.93 -23.55
C PRO A 185 -22.25 -3.04 -23.80
N GLU A 186 -20.99 -2.79 -23.45
CA GLU A 186 -19.87 -3.73 -23.59
C GLU A 186 -20.07 -4.97 -22.71
N ILE A 187 -20.33 -4.76 -21.41
CA ILE A 187 -20.60 -5.83 -20.45
C ILE A 187 -21.85 -6.63 -20.86
N SER A 188 -22.88 -5.98 -21.40
CA SER A 188 -24.10 -6.67 -21.83
C SER A 188 -23.91 -7.49 -23.10
N HIS A 189 -23.01 -7.07 -24.00
CA HIS A 189 -22.59 -7.91 -25.13
C HIS A 189 -21.84 -9.16 -24.63
N LEU A 190 -20.95 -9.02 -23.65
CA LEU A 190 -20.14 -10.12 -23.11
C LEU A 190 -20.91 -11.14 -22.25
N LYS A 191 -22.13 -10.81 -21.79
CA LYS A 191 -23.01 -11.74 -21.03
C LYS A 191 -23.35 -13.02 -21.80
N THR A 192 -23.39 -12.98 -23.13
CA THR A 192 -23.67 -14.15 -23.97
C THR A 192 -22.47 -15.09 -24.07
N SER A 193 -21.25 -14.55 -23.95
CA SER A 193 -19.99 -15.27 -24.18
C SER A 193 -19.31 -15.76 -22.90
N ALA A 194 -19.46 -15.05 -21.77
CA ALA A 194 -18.77 -15.40 -20.53
C ALA A 194 -19.66 -15.28 -19.26
N ARG A 195 -19.77 -16.40 -18.52
CA ARG A 195 -20.63 -16.53 -17.33
C ARG A 195 -20.30 -15.54 -16.21
N THR A 196 -19.06 -15.02 -16.13
CA THR A 196 -18.69 -14.04 -15.11
C THR A 196 -19.44 -12.71 -15.24
N PHE A 197 -19.93 -12.36 -16.45
CA PHE A 197 -20.71 -11.14 -16.66
C PHE A 197 -22.21 -11.32 -16.38
N SER A 198 -22.69 -12.55 -16.21
CA SER A 198 -24.08 -12.85 -15.84
C SER A 198 -24.49 -12.27 -14.48
N LEU A 199 -23.51 -11.94 -13.61
CA LEU A 199 -23.75 -11.28 -12.32
C LEU A 199 -24.06 -9.78 -12.43
N PHE A 200 -23.79 -9.14 -13.57
CA PHE A 200 -24.02 -7.69 -13.79
C PHE A 200 -25.49 -7.39 -14.06
N ARG A 201 -26.30 -7.41 -12.99
CA ARG A 201 -27.72 -7.01 -12.99
C ARG A 201 -27.86 -5.50 -13.19
N PRO A 202 -29.00 -4.97 -13.68
CA PRO A 202 -29.16 -3.53 -13.95
C PRO A 202 -28.81 -2.61 -12.77
N GLY A 203 -29.04 -3.03 -11.53
CA GLY A 203 -28.71 -2.25 -10.33
C GLY A 203 -27.21 -2.09 -10.01
N VAL A 204 -26.31 -2.81 -10.69
CA VAL A 204 -24.86 -2.62 -10.48
C VAL A 204 -24.31 -1.40 -11.21
N PHE A 205 -25.04 -0.89 -12.20
CA PHE A 205 -24.62 0.26 -12.99
C PHE A 205 -25.04 1.56 -12.30
N ASP A 206 -24.09 2.48 -12.12
CA ASP A 206 -24.36 3.82 -11.61
C ASP A 206 -24.93 4.71 -12.73
N PRO A 207 -26.22 5.13 -12.66
CA PRO A 207 -26.81 5.98 -13.68
C PRO A 207 -26.30 7.43 -13.63
N LEU A 208 -25.63 7.86 -12.56
CA LEU A 208 -25.12 9.22 -12.43
C LEU A 208 -23.85 9.43 -13.26
N VAL A 209 -23.05 8.39 -13.44
CA VAL A 209 -21.90 8.39 -14.35
C VAL A 209 -22.41 8.25 -15.78
N ASN A 210 -22.35 9.33 -16.55
CA ASN A 210 -22.90 9.50 -17.90
C ASN A 210 -24.43 9.70 -17.99
N ALA A 211 -25.02 10.45 -17.06
CA ALA A 211 -26.34 11.06 -17.27
C ALA A 211 -26.25 12.19 -18.30
N THR A 212 -26.26 11.86 -19.60
CA THR A 212 -26.53 12.84 -20.65
C THR A 212 -27.95 13.38 -20.49
N THR A 213 -28.10 14.66 -20.16
CA THR A 213 -29.39 15.34 -20.12
C THR A 213 -30.03 15.27 -21.50
N SER A 214 -31.07 14.43 -21.65
CA SER A 214 -31.75 14.20 -22.93
C SER A 214 -32.71 15.33 -23.28
N THR A 215 -32.19 16.55 -23.43
CA THR A 215 -32.89 17.69 -24.03
C THR A 215 -31.89 18.64 -24.71
N GLU A 216 -32.19 18.93 -25.98
CA GLU A 216 -31.65 20.01 -26.81
C GLU A 216 -30.28 19.83 -27.51
N THR A 217 -30.43 19.69 -28.82
CA THR A 217 -29.45 19.51 -29.89
C THR A 217 -28.38 20.62 -29.95
N THR A 218 -27.14 20.31 -29.54
CA THR A 218 -25.95 21.01 -30.06
C THR A 218 -24.83 19.99 -30.36
N PRO A 219 -24.42 19.80 -31.62
CA PRO A 219 -23.35 18.85 -31.96
C PRO A 219 -21.97 19.48 -31.68
N GLY A 220 -21.51 19.39 -30.43
CA GLY A 220 -20.18 19.83 -30.02
C GLY A 220 -19.92 19.59 -28.54
N VAL A 221 -18.98 18.69 -28.23
CA VAL A 221 -18.53 18.34 -26.87
C VAL A 221 -19.62 17.72 -25.98
N ALA A 222 -19.87 16.42 -26.17
CA ALA A 222 -20.46 15.60 -25.11
C ALA A 222 -19.48 15.54 -23.93
N SER A 223 -19.82 16.21 -22.83
CA SER A 223 -19.03 16.12 -21.59
C SER A 223 -19.27 14.76 -20.94
N ASP A 224 -18.29 13.86 -21.04
CA ASP A 224 -18.18 12.65 -20.21
C ASP A 224 -18.01 13.07 -18.74
N SER A 225 -19.13 13.41 -18.08
CA SER A 225 -19.16 13.91 -16.70
C SER A 225 -18.92 12.80 -15.68
N LEU A 226 -17.65 12.41 -15.56
CA LEU A 226 -17.16 11.65 -14.41
C LEU A 226 -17.22 12.52 -13.13
N PRO A 227 -17.53 11.95 -11.95
CA PRO A 227 -17.39 12.64 -10.68
C PRO A 227 -15.98 13.21 -10.50
N ALA A 228 -15.85 14.34 -9.80
CA ALA A 228 -14.57 15.01 -9.62
C ALA A 228 -13.51 14.06 -9.04
N GLY A 229 -12.34 13.99 -9.70
CA GLY A 229 -11.25 13.09 -9.34
C GLY A 229 -11.39 11.63 -9.81
N HIS A 230 -12.54 11.19 -10.33
CA HIS A 230 -12.69 9.85 -10.91
C HIS A 230 -12.03 9.76 -12.30
N HIS A 231 -11.21 8.72 -12.49
CA HIS A 231 -10.62 8.39 -13.79
C HIS A 231 -11.47 7.39 -14.57
N LYS A 232 -11.48 7.50 -15.90
CA LYS A 232 -12.18 6.56 -16.80
C LYS A 232 -11.47 5.21 -16.77
N LEU A 233 -12.19 4.16 -16.39
CA LEU A 233 -11.76 2.76 -16.43
C LEU A 233 -12.19 2.10 -17.74
N THR A 234 -11.37 1.23 -18.31
CA THR A 234 -11.78 0.31 -19.40
C THR A 234 -12.05 -1.09 -18.85
N LEU A 235 -12.91 -1.87 -19.51
CA LEU A 235 -13.21 -3.23 -19.05
C LEU A 235 -11.96 -4.14 -19.09
N ASP A 236 -11.09 -3.94 -20.08
CA ASP A 236 -9.80 -4.62 -20.18
C ASP A 236 -8.93 -4.47 -18.93
N GLU A 237 -8.90 -3.30 -18.28
CA GLU A 237 -8.12 -3.10 -17.04
C GLU A 237 -8.67 -3.95 -15.90
N ILE A 238 -9.99 -4.05 -15.81
CA ILE A 238 -10.68 -4.84 -14.79
C ILE A 238 -10.45 -6.34 -15.01
N VAL A 239 -10.50 -6.79 -16.28
CA VAL A 239 -10.18 -8.17 -16.63
C VAL A 239 -8.70 -8.48 -16.37
N GLN A 240 -7.79 -7.53 -16.67
CA GLN A 240 -6.37 -7.67 -16.38
C GLN A 240 -6.11 -7.80 -14.87
N PHE A 241 -6.70 -6.94 -14.02
CA PHE A 241 -6.54 -7.05 -12.56
C PHE A 241 -7.03 -8.38 -11.99
N VAL A 242 -8.10 -8.96 -12.56
CA VAL A 242 -8.59 -10.30 -12.17
C VAL A 242 -7.62 -11.40 -12.63
N GLY A 243 -7.04 -11.26 -13.83
CA GLY A 243 -5.98 -12.13 -14.33
C GLY A 243 -4.74 -12.09 -13.45
N ASP A 244 -4.17 -10.91 -13.24
CA ASP A 244 -2.96 -10.69 -12.42
C ASP A 244 -3.15 -11.18 -10.98
N ALA A 245 -4.33 -10.95 -10.39
CA ALA A 245 -4.66 -11.43 -9.05
C ALA A 245 -4.79 -12.95 -8.98
N ARG A 246 -5.40 -13.57 -9.99
CA ARG A 246 -5.48 -15.02 -10.09
C ARG A 246 -4.08 -15.63 -10.26
N ASP A 247 -3.28 -15.07 -11.15
CA ASP A 247 -1.89 -15.50 -11.38
C ASP A 247 -1.06 -15.36 -10.09
N CYS A 248 -1.24 -14.29 -9.31
CA CYS A 248 -0.63 -14.16 -7.99
C CYS A 248 -1.09 -15.23 -6.99
N HIS A 249 -2.35 -15.67 -7.06
CA HIS A 249 -2.89 -16.73 -6.21
C HIS A 249 -2.38 -18.11 -6.62
N ASP A 250 -2.57 -18.48 -7.89
CA ASP A 250 -2.25 -19.79 -8.47
C ASP A 250 -0.71 -20.05 -8.44
N MET A 251 0.13 -19.01 -8.38
CA MET A 251 1.59 -19.11 -8.21
C MET A 251 2.09 -18.91 -6.77
N GLU A 252 1.21 -18.83 -5.77
CA GLU A 252 1.56 -18.61 -4.35
C GLU A 252 2.47 -17.38 -4.10
N GLN A 253 2.24 -16.27 -4.83
CA GLN A 253 3.06 -15.07 -4.71
C GLN A 253 3.07 -14.51 -3.28
N GLU A 254 4.24 -14.03 -2.85
CA GLU A 254 4.41 -13.34 -1.57
C GLU A 254 3.74 -11.96 -1.54
N GLU A 255 3.63 -11.38 -0.34
CA GLU A 255 3.02 -10.07 -0.12
C GLU A 255 3.58 -8.97 -1.04
N ALA A 256 4.91 -8.95 -1.25
CA ALA A 256 5.56 -8.05 -2.19
C ALA A 256 5.17 -8.29 -3.65
N GLY A 257 4.93 -9.54 -4.05
CA GLY A 257 4.43 -9.91 -5.38
C GLY A 257 3.03 -9.33 -5.63
N TRP A 258 2.09 -9.59 -4.71
CA TRP A 258 0.73 -9.02 -4.73
C TRP A 258 0.74 -7.48 -4.76
N ASN A 259 1.59 -6.87 -3.93
CA ASN A 259 1.73 -5.42 -3.86
C ASN A 259 2.21 -4.81 -5.18
N ASN A 260 3.16 -5.44 -5.88
CA ASN A 260 3.67 -4.95 -7.16
C ASN A 260 2.72 -5.24 -8.34
N LEU A 261 2.11 -6.42 -8.38
CA LEU A 261 1.37 -6.93 -9.54
C LEU A 261 -0.13 -6.60 -9.51
N VAL A 262 -0.73 -6.42 -8.33
CA VAL A 262 -2.20 -6.25 -8.18
C VAL A 262 -2.54 -4.94 -7.47
N HIS A 263 -2.03 -4.74 -6.26
CA HIS A 263 -2.49 -3.62 -5.41
C HIS A 263 -2.00 -2.28 -5.93
N THR A 264 -0.72 -2.15 -6.30
CA THR A 264 -0.19 -0.91 -6.88
C THR A 264 -0.84 -0.56 -8.22
N PRO A 265 -1.01 -1.47 -9.20
CA PRO A 265 -1.73 -1.16 -10.44
C PRO A 265 -3.19 -0.71 -10.21
N LEU A 266 -3.94 -1.37 -9.33
CA LEU A 266 -5.31 -0.98 -9.01
C LEU A 266 -5.37 0.41 -8.37
N LEU A 267 -4.53 0.69 -7.36
CA LEU A 267 -4.42 2.01 -6.74
C LEU A 267 -4.01 3.09 -7.75
N ARG A 268 -3.12 2.80 -8.70
CA ARG A 268 -2.76 3.73 -9.79
C ARG A 268 -3.95 4.05 -10.69
N ALA A 269 -4.77 3.06 -11.07
CA ALA A 269 -5.98 3.29 -11.85
C ALA A 269 -7.01 4.16 -11.10
N VAL A 270 -7.11 4.01 -9.77
CA VAL A 270 -8.00 4.84 -8.94
C VAL A 270 -7.50 6.27 -8.75
N PHE A 271 -6.20 6.48 -8.54
CA PHE A 271 -5.63 7.80 -8.22
C PHE A 271 -5.18 8.62 -9.43
N TYR A 272 -4.70 7.98 -10.49
CA TYR A 272 -4.02 8.65 -11.61
C TYR A 272 -4.58 8.30 -12.99
N GLY A 273 -5.23 7.14 -13.14
CA GLY A 273 -5.76 6.67 -14.42
C GLY A 273 -4.65 6.54 -15.49
N LYS A 274 -5.01 6.83 -16.75
CA LYS A 274 -4.09 6.85 -17.91
C LYS A 274 -3.62 8.25 -18.30
N SER A 275 -4.16 9.30 -17.67
CA SER A 275 -3.84 10.69 -18.01
C SER A 275 -2.51 11.13 -17.39
N PRO A 276 -1.78 12.08 -18.01
CA PRO A 276 -0.62 12.71 -17.38
C PRO A 276 -0.99 13.33 -16.03
N ARG A 277 -0.13 13.16 -15.02
CA ARG A 277 -0.36 13.72 -13.68
C ARG A 277 -0.32 15.25 -13.73
N GLY A 278 -1.47 15.88 -13.56
CA GLY A 278 -1.59 17.33 -13.37
C GLY A 278 -1.26 17.76 -11.93
N ARG A 279 -1.69 18.97 -11.57
CA ARG A 279 -1.71 19.44 -10.18
C ARG A 279 -2.82 18.68 -9.44
N GLN A 280 -2.43 17.71 -8.62
CA GLN A 280 -3.34 16.85 -7.88
C GLN A 280 -3.00 16.94 -6.39
N LEU A 281 -4.00 17.28 -5.57
CA LEU A 281 -3.88 17.42 -4.12
C LEU A 281 -3.62 16.09 -3.41
N ASP A 282 -4.19 15.00 -3.90
CA ASP A 282 -4.19 13.71 -3.24
C ASP A 282 -3.42 12.63 -4.00
N GLY A 283 -2.92 11.63 -3.27
CA GLY A 283 -2.18 10.53 -3.84
C GLY A 283 -2.12 9.34 -2.90
N PHE A 284 -1.44 8.29 -3.34
CA PHE A 284 -1.05 7.19 -2.47
C PHE A 284 0.46 6.93 -2.59
N CYS A 285 1.06 6.44 -1.51
CA CYS A 285 2.49 6.18 -1.43
C CYS A 285 2.72 4.78 -0.85
N PRO A 286 3.52 3.90 -1.50
CA PRO A 286 4.03 2.70 -0.86
C PRO A 286 5.04 3.08 0.23
N CYS A 287 4.85 2.55 1.43
CA CYS A 287 5.58 2.96 2.64
C CYS A 287 6.01 1.79 3.53
N THR A 288 6.17 0.58 2.98
CA THR A 288 6.65 -0.64 3.66
C THR A 288 7.94 -0.45 4.51
N SER A 289 8.75 0.56 4.20
CA SER A 289 9.97 0.91 4.95
C SER A 289 9.75 1.97 6.04
N ALA A 290 8.66 2.73 6.01
CA ALA A 290 8.37 3.85 6.90
C ALA A 290 8.29 3.42 8.37
N SER A 291 8.88 4.20 9.27
CA SER A 291 8.87 3.91 10.71
C SER A 291 8.26 5.05 11.50
N ILE A 292 7.61 4.71 12.62
CA ILE A 292 7.02 5.68 13.54
C ILE A 292 8.15 6.46 14.25
N LEU A 293 8.03 7.79 14.26
CA LEU A 293 8.93 8.70 14.98
C LEU A 293 9.01 8.36 16.46
N SER A 294 10.19 8.49 17.07
CA SER A 294 10.45 8.09 18.46
C SER A 294 9.44 8.64 19.46
N GLY A 295 9.06 9.92 19.34
CA GLY A 295 8.07 10.58 20.22
C GLY A 295 6.65 9.99 20.17
N TYR A 296 6.27 9.33 19.07
CA TYR A 296 4.94 8.75 18.87
C TYR A 296 4.89 7.23 19.03
N ARG A 297 6.02 6.59 19.38
CA ARG A 297 6.06 5.13 19.63
C ARG A 297 5.49 4.80 20.99
N ILE A 298 4.67 3.74 21.03
CA ILE A 298 4.29 3.09 22.28
C ILE A 298 5.44 2.15 22.68
N SER A 299 5.91 2.23 23.92
CA SER A 299 7.22 1.70 24.34
C SER A 299 7.40 0.19 24.19
N SER A 300 6.32 -0.60 24.18
CA SER A 300 6.36 -2.05 23.93
C SER A 300 6.05 -2.46 22.48
N PHE A 301 5.75 -1.50 21.58
CA PHE A 301 5.34 -1.75 20.20
C PHE A 301 6.26 -1.07 19.19
N HIS A 302 7.48 -1.59 19.09
CA HIS A 302 8.47 -1.09 18.15
C HIS A 302 8.23 -1.57 16.70
N GLY A 303 8.56 -0.71 15.74
CA GLY A 303 8.76 -1.11 14.34
C GLY A 303 7.52 -1.54 13.56
N LYS A 304 6.30 -1.22 14.03
CA LYS A 304 5.08 -1.45 13.25
C LYS A 304 4.93 -0.39 12.15
N LYS A 305 4.56 -0.85 10.96
CA LYS A 305 4.47 -0.12 9.69
C LYS A 305 3.18 -0.53 8.99
N VAL A 306 2.85 0.18 7.92
CA VAL A 306 1.81 -0.17 6.95
C VAL A 306 2.38 -0.08 5.54
N ASP A 307 1.78 -0.78 4.58
CA ASP A 307 2.34 -0.95 3.23
C ASP A 307 2.05 0.22 2.31
N TYR A 308 0.88 0.85 2.45
CA TYR A 308 0.54 2.09 1.75
C TYR A 308 -0.20 3.08 2.64
N VAL A 309 -0.17 4.34 2.24
CA VAL A 309 -1.02 5.40 2.79
C VAL A 309 -1.61 6.26 1.68
N PHE A 310 -2.81 6.80 1.91
CA PHE A 310 -3.30 7.95 1.17
C PHE A 310 -2.71 9.21 1.81
N HIS A 311 -2.22 10.10 0.97
CA HIS A 311 -1.53 11.31 1.39
C HIS A 311 -2.08 12.53 0.65
N LEU A 312 -1.95 13.69 1.28
CA LEU A 312 -2.33 14.99 0.73
C LEU A 312 -1.08 15.85 0.57
N ASP A 313 -0.95 16.61 -0.51
CA ASP A 313 0.15 17.54 -0.77
C ASP A 313 -0.34 19.00 -0.60
N PRO A 314 -0.01 19.67 0.53
CA PRO A 314 -0.38 21.06 0.77
C PRO A 314 0.08 22.02 -0.34
N SER A 315 1.17 21.71 -1.06
CA SER A 315 1.64 22.51 -2.21
C SER A 315 0.76 22.37 -3.47
N LYS A 316 -0.27 21.51 -3.42
CA LYS A 316 -1.19 21.16 -4.51
C LYS A 316 -2.66 21.45 -4.19
N ASP A 317 -2.97 21.97 -2.99
CA ASP A 317 -4.28 22.57 -2.69
C ASP A 317 -4.56 23.72 -3.67
N SER A 318 -5.83 24.01 -3.94
CA SER A 318 -6.31 24.92 -5.00
C SER A 318 -5.76 26.35 -4.87
N ASP A 319 -4.53 26.52 -5.38
CA ASP A 319 -3.68 27.70 -5.44
C ASP A 319 -3.70 28.62 -4.21
N GLN A 320 -3.70 28.03 -3.00
CA GLN A 320 -3.55 28.75 -1.74
C GLN A 320 -2.10 28.74 -1.22
N PRO A 321 -1.25 29.75 -1.54
CA PRO A 321 0.11 29.82 -1.00
C PRO A 321 0.13 29.93 0.54
N ALA A 322 -0.96 30.39 1.16
CA ALA A 322 -1.11 30.38 2.61
C ALA A 322 -1.09 28.96 3.21
N ILE A 323 -1.65 27.96 2.52
CA ILE A 323 -1.70 26.56 2.98
C ILE A 323 -0.32 25.91 2.91
N GLU A 324 0.38 26.10 1.79
CA GLU A 324 1.75 25.62 1.63
C GLU A 324 2.70 26.27 2.66
N ASN A 325 2.58 27.59 2.87
CA ASN A 325 3.38 28.30 3.87
C ASN A 325 3.06 27.86 5.31
N ALA A 326 1.79 27.66 5.66
CA ALA A 326 1.40 27.16 6.98
C ALA A 326 1.93 25.73 7.24
N ALA A 327 1.84 24.86 6.23
CA ALA A 327 2.42 23.52 6.31
C ALA A 327 3.95 23.56 6.42
N LEU A 328 4.62 24.44 5.67
CA LEU A 328 6.07 24.62 5.73
C LEU A 328 6.54 25.15 7.09
N GLU A 329 5.81 26.10 7.68
CA GLU A 329 6.12 26.64 9.00
C GLU A 329 5.91 25.59 10.09
N LEU A 330 4.80 24.85 10.05
CA LEU A 330 4.55 23.73 10.96
C LEU A 330 5.65 22.65 10.85
N ARG A 331 6.14 22.36 9.63
CA ARG A 331 7.27 21.42 9.47
C ARG A 331 8.55 21.89 10.16
N ARG A 332 8.81 23.20 10.31
CA ARG A 332 10.03 23.70 10.97
C ARG A 332 10.02 23.49 12.49
N THR A 333 8.85 23.32 13.10
CA THR A 333 8.71 23.15 14.55
C THR A 333 8.67 21.68 14.99
N LEU A 334 8.43 20.74 14.07
CA LEU A 334 8.22 19.32 14.35
C LEU A 334 9.47 18.45 14.12
N THR A 335 9.56 17.36 14.86
CA THR A 335 10.66 16.38 14.75
C THR A 335 10.83 15.85 13.32
N ASP A 336 12.09 15.71 12.90
CA ASP A 336 12.52 15.32 11.53
C ASP A 336 11.96 16.18 10.37
N ASN A 337 11.35 17.32 10.69
CA ASN A 337 10.55 18.15 9.79
C ASN A 337 9.37 17.38 9.18
N SER A 338 8.68 16.56 9.98
CA SER A 338 7.49 15.82 9.55
C SER A 338 6.20 16.41 10.10
N ILE A 339 5.20 16.60 9.24
CA ILE A 339 3.81 16.91 9.64
C ILE A 339 2.94 15.65 9.78
N ASN A 340 3.55 14.47 9.86
CA ASN A 340 2.91 13.22 10.23
C ASN A 340 3.81 12.40 11.17
N HIS A 341 3.31 11.26 11.63
CA HIS A 341 3.94 10.45 12.67
C HIS A 341 5.14 9.60 12.18
N THR A 342 5.57 9.75 10.93
CA THR A 342 6.74 9.04 10.37
C THR A 342 7.84 9.99 9.87
N SER A 343 9.09 9.56 10.00
CA SER A 343 10.26 10.23 9.40
C SER A 343 10.46 9.90 7.91
N TYR A 344 9.61 9.04 7.33
CA TYR A 344 9.81 8.50 5.99
C TYR A 344 9.90 9.61 4.93
N PRO A 345 11.04 9.78 4.22
CA PRO A 345 11.31 10.99 3.45
C PRO A 345 10.24 11.41 2.43
N PRO A 346 9.61 10.50 1.66
CA PRO A 346 8.51 10.85 0.75
C PRO A 346 7.26 11.40 1.44
N LEU A 347 7.02 11.05 2.71
CA LEU A 347 5.79 11.39 3.40
C LEU A 347 5.90 12.61 4.31
N ARG A 348 7.09 13.02 4.77
CA ARG A 348 7.24 14.08 5.79
C ARG A 348 6.55 15.42 5.50
N SER A 349 6.27 15.74 4.23
CA SER A 349 5.56 16.94 3.78
C SER A 349 4.05 16.76 3.59
N HIS A 350 3.50 15.59 3.91
CA HIS A 350 2.16 15.17 3.51
C HIS A 350 1.34 14.69 4.71
N PRO A 351 0.16 15.28 4.99
CA PRO A 351 -0.81 14.68 5.90
C PRO A 351 -1.28 13.33 5.37
N LEU A 352 -1.49 12.37 6.28
CA LEU A 352 -1.90 11.01 5.95
C LEU A 352 -3.35 10.82 6.36
N SER A 353 -4.21 10.35 5.45
CA SER A 353 -5.66 10.27 5.67
C SER A 353 -6.19 8.83 5.78
N VAL A 354 -5.61 7.89 5.05
CA VAL A 354 -5.98 6.46 5.04
C VAL A 354 -4.72 5.63 5.11
N SER A 355 -4.74 4.53 5.87
CA SER A 355 -3.62 3.56 5.93
C SER A 355 -4.04 2.21 5.36
N ILE A 356 -3.16 1.52 4.65
CA ILE A 356 -3.40 0.22 4.03
C ILE A 356 -2.34 -0.76 4.50
N GLU A 357 -2.78 -1.84 5.12
CA GLU A 357 -1.94 -3.00 5.46
C GLU A 357 -2.37 -4.17 4.57
N THR A 358 -1.40 -4.83 3.96
CA THR A 358 -1.59 -5.95 3.05
C THR A 358 -1.05 -7.21 3.68
N LYS A 359 -1.66 -8.37 3.43
CA LYS A 359 -1.12 -9.69 3.80
C LYS A 359 -1.44 -10.67 2.68
N ARG A 360 -0.68 -11.76 2.61
CA ARG A 360 -1.04 -12.88 1.71
C ARG A 360 -2.30 -13.60 2.23
N SER A 361 -2.98 -14.36 1.37
CA SER A 361 -4.10 -15.21 1.78
C SER A 361 -3.70 -16.20 2.89
N GLY A 362 -4.53 -16.32 3.92
CA GLY A 362 -4.33 -17.27 5.03
C GLY A 362 -3.37 -16.80 6.14
N GLU A 363 -2.85 -15.57 6.08
CA GLU A 363 -2.09 -15.00 7.19
C GLU A 363 -2.97 -14.45 8.32
N SER A 364 -2.35 -14.22 9.48
CA SER A 364 -3.06 -13.84 10.70
C SER A 364 -3.56 -12.40 10.63
N GLU A 365 -4.85 -12.25 10.33
CA GLU A 365 -5.59 -10.99 10.39
C GLU A 365 -5.35 -10.23 11.72
N GLN A 366 -5.18 -10.94 12.84
CA GLN A 366 -4.87 -10.31 14.14
C GLN A 366 -3.52 -9.60 14.17
N LYS A 367 -2.54 -10.00 13.35
CA LYS A 367 -1.25 -9.30 13.21
C LYS A 367 -1.41 -8.02 12.40
N ALA A 368 -2.14 -8.08 11.29
CA ALA A 368 -2.47 -6.92 10.46
C ALA A 368 -3.25 -5.86 11.25
N GLN A 369 -4.27 -6.29 11.99
CA GLN A 369 -5.01 -5.46 12.94
C GLN A 369 -4.10 -4.78 13.96
N LEU A 370 -3.13 -5.50 14.53
CA LEU A 370 -2.18 -4.94 15.51
C LEU A 370 -1.21 -3.93 14.86
N GLN A 371 -0.75 -4.20 13.64
CA GLN A 371 0.10 -3.26 12.87
C GLN A 371 -0.63 -1.95 12.60
N MET A 372 -1.85 -2.03 12.07
CA MET A 372 -2.73 -0.88 11.83
C MET A 372 -3.03 -0.11 13.12
N GLY A 373 -3.39 -0.80 14.19
CA GLY A 373 -3.68 -0.18 15.48
C GLY A 373 -2.49 0.60 16.04
N VAL A 374 -1.29 0.00 16.07
CA VAL A 374 -0.08 0.71 16.55
C VAL A 374 0.28 1.90 15.64
N TRP A 375 0.12 1.75 14.32
CA TRP A 375 0.37 2.83 13.36
C TRP A 375 -0.61 4.01 13.54
N GLN A 376 -1.91 3.73 13.63
CA GLN A 376 -2.94 4.75 13.81
C GLN A 376 -2.94 5.36 15.22
N ALA A 377 -2.54 4.63 16.28
CA ALA A 377 -2.33 5.24 17.60
C ALA A 377 -1.27 6.34 17.59
N ALA A 378 -0.15 6.10 16.88
CA ALA A 378 0.90 7.09 16.72
C ALA A 378 0.42 8.30 15.89
N GLN A 379 -0.42 8.06 14.89
CA GLN A 379 -1.09 9.11 14.11
C GLN A 379 -2.02 9.96 15.00
N TRP A 380 -2.92 9.32 15.76
CA TRP A 380 -3.83 9.98 16.69
C TRP A 380 -3.10 10.77 17.77
N LYS A 381 -2.01 10.22 18.33
CA LYS A 381 -1.17 10.93 19.30
C LYS A 381 -0.63 12.24 18.71
N LEU A 382 0.02 12.20 17.54
CA LEU A 382 0.47 13.42 16.87
C LEU A 382 -0.70 14.39 16.63
N LEU A 383 -1.82 13.91 16.08
CA LEU A 383 -2.96 14.78 15.78
C LEU A 383 -3.54 15.42 17.05
N SER A 384 -3.51 14.74 18.20
CA SER A 384 -3.89 15.31 19.50
C SER A 384 -2.95 16.44 19.95
N GLU A 385 -1.64 16.31 19.71
CA GLU A 385 -0.66 17.37 20.01
C GLU A 385 -0.79 18.57 19.07
N LEU A 386 -1.19 18.35 17.81
CA LEU A 386 -1.35 19.40 16.79
C LEU A 386 -2.68 20.16 16.87
N ALA A 387 -3.80 19.45 17.01
CA ALA A 387 -5.14 20.02 17.03
C ALA A 387 -5.61 20.41 18.45
N GLY A 388 -5.01 19.84 19.51
CA GLY A 388 -5.45 20.03 20.88
C GLY A 388 -6.91 19.61 21.07
N ASP A 389 -7.70 20.45 21.74
CA ASP A 389 -9.11 20.17 22.01
C ASP A 389 -9.92 19.93 20.73
N ASP A 390 -9.58 20.55 19.60
CA ASP A 390 -10.29 20.41 18.32
C ASP A 390 -10.17 19.00 17.68
N LEU A 391 -9.41 18.08 18.29
CA LEU A 391 -9.32 16.68 17.86
C LEU A 391 -10.70 15.99 17.81
N HIS A 392 -11.62 16.32 18.72
CA HIS A 392 -12.97 15.73 18.76
C HIS A 392 -13.77 15.97 17.47
N LYS A 393 -13.36 16.94 16.64
CA LYS A 393 -13.97 17.25 15.35
C LYS A 393 -13.49 16.35 14.21
N LEU A 394 -12.47 15.50 14.44
CA LEU A 394 -12.12 14.39 13.57
C LEU A 394 -12.77 13.12 14.13
N PRO A 395 -13.86 12.62 13.51
CA PRO A 395 -14.62 11.52 14.10
C PRO A 395 -13.85 10.20 14.08
N PHE A 396 -13.12 9.91 12.99
CA PHE A 396 -12.36 8.69 12.81
C PHE A 396 -11.23 8.85 11.78
N ILE A 397 -10.35 7.85 11.69
CA ILE A 397 -9.33 7.69 10.64
C ILE A 397 -9.52 6.30 10.02
N PRO A 398 -9.90 6.19 8.74
CA PRO A 398 -10.12 4.92 8.08
C PRO A 398 -8.82 4.21 7.70
N GLY A 399 -8.93 2.93 7.39
CA GLY A 399 -7.90 2.11 6.82
C GLY A 399 -8.48 0.97 5.98
N ILE A 400 -7.59 0.23 5.33
CA ILE A 400 -7.93 -0.92 4.49
C ILE A 400 -7.04 -2.10 4.90
N PHE A 401 -7.64 -3.27 5.07
CA PHE A 401 -6.90 -4.54 5.01
C PHE A 401 -7.06 -5.17 3.63
N ILE A 402 -5.95 -5.56 3.01
CA ILE A 402 -5.96 -6.32 1.76
C ILE A 402 -5.36 -7.70 2.02
N HIS A 403 -6.18 -8.76 1.98
CA HIS A 403 -5.75 -10.13 2.23
C HIS A 403 -5.83 -10.94 0.93
N GLY A 404 -4.75 -10.95 0.16
CA GLY A 404 -4.72 -11.46 -1.22
C GLY A 404 -5.81 -10.80 -2.06
N HIS A 405 -6.89 -11.54 -2.34
CA HIS A 405 -8.02 -10.99 -3.08
C HIS A 405 -8.91 -10.02 -2.28
N GLU A 406 -9.08 -10.19 -0.96
CA GLU A 406 -10.13 -9.47 -0.20
C GLU A 406 -9.72 -8.05 0.20
N TRP A 407 -10.62 -7.07 0.00
CA TRP A 407 -10.45 -5.68 0.45
C TRP A 407 -11.47 -5.38 1.55
N LYS A 408 -10.99 -5.09 2.76
CA LYS A 408 -11.81 -4.91 3.98
C LYS A 408 -11.68 -3.50 4.54
N PHE A 409 -12.80 -2.92 4.94
CA PHE A 409 -12.83 -1.60 5.56
C PHE A 409 -12.56 -1.70 7.06
N VAL A 410 -11.70 -0.82 7.58
CA VAL A 410 -11.51 -0.62 9.02
C VAL A 410 -11.41 0.86 9.34
N ALA A 411 -11.60 1.23 10.60
CA ALA A 411 -11.35 2.59 11.07
C ALA A 411 -10.89 2.60 12.52
N THR A 412 -10.13 3.61 12.91
CA THR A 412 -9.98 3.97 14.32
C THR A 412 -10.79 5.22 14.65
N SER A 413 -11.48 5.24 15.79
CA SER A 413 -12.09 6.46 16.34
C SER A 413 -11.58 6.76 17.74
N HIS A 414 -11.76 8.00 18.17
CA HIS A 414 -11.64 8.37 19.58
C HIS A 414 -12.91 7.96 20.33
N GLN A 415 -12.76 7.41 21.54
CA GLN A 415 -13.91 7.22 22.44
C GLN A 415 -14.11 8.48 23.28
N ASN A 416 -15.26 9.14 23.14
CA ASN A 416 -15.62 10.27 23.99
C ASN A 416 -15.71 9.81 25.45
N GLY A 417 -14.76 10.25 26.28
CA GLY A 417 -14.84 10.08 27.73
C GLY A 417 -14.16 8.85 28.33
N LYS A 418 -13.32 8.10 27.59
CA LYS A 418 -12.37 7.15 28.21
C LYS A 418 -11.17 7.85 28.88
N THR A 419 -11.47 8.84 29.72
CA THR A 419 -10.66 9.06 30.91
C THR A 419 -10.63 7.72 31.64
N VAL A 420 -9.47 7.05 31.65
CA VAL A 420 -9.32 5.77 32.33
C VAL A 420 -9.35 6.03 33.83
N SER A 421 -10.55 6.21 34.37
CA SER A 421 -10.84 6.27 35.80
C SER A 421 -10.78 4.86 36.41
N ASN A 422 -9.72 4.12 36.09
CA ASN A 422 -9.26 3.06 36.95
C ASN A 422 -8.55 3.74 38.11
N LEU A 423 -9.27 3.80 39.22
CA LEU A 423 -8.82 4.16 40.57
C LEU A 423 -7.80 3.12 41.10
N LEU A 424 -6.72 2.88 40.35
CA LEU A 424 -5.60 1.99 40.69
C LEU A 424 -4.28 2.36 39.99
N TYR A 425 -4.02 3.65 39.78
CA TYR A 425 -2.67 4.16 39.47
C TYR A 425 -2.16 5.07 40.60
N LEU A 426 -1.99 4.49 41.79
CA LEU A 426 -0.99 5.01 42.72
C LEU A 426 0.38 4.60 42.17
N VAL A 427 1.33 5.54 42.11
CA VAL A 427 2.66 5.40 41.47
C VAL A 427 2.66 5.48 39.92
N VAL A 428 2.13 6.59 39.39
CA VAL A 428 2.72 7.24 38.19
C VAL A 428 3.16 8.65 38.61
N SER A 429 4.27 9.13 38.05
CA SER A 429 4.88 10.40 38.44
C SER A 429 3.96 11.59 38.11
N LEU A 430 3.89 12.58 39.01
CA LEU A 430 2.98 13.74 38.97
C LEU A 430 3.16 14.70 37.75
N LYS A 431 3.96 14.32 36.75
CA LYS A 431 4.20 15.12 35.54
C LYS A 431 3.30 14.75 34.36
N ASP A 432 2.74 13.53 34.33
CA ASP A 432 1.93 13.04 33.21
C ASP A 432 0.41 13.29 33.41
N LEU A 433 0.02 13.87 34.55
CA LEU A 433 -1.38 14.05 34.98
C LEU A 433 -2.16 15.16 34.24
N GLN A 434 -1.56 15.82 33.24
CA GLN A 434 -2.22 16.75 32.33
C GLN A 434 -2.45 16.18 30.92
N ALA A 435 -1.96 14.97 30.63
CA ALA A 435 -2.33 14.28 29.40
C ALA A 435 -3.75 13.72 29.54
N ASN A 436 -4.69 14.23 28.74
CA ASN A 436 -5.96 13.54 28.52
C ASN A 436 -5.64 12.11 28.04
N SER A 437 -6.05 11.12 28.82
CA SER A 437 -5.93 9.71 28.42
C SER A 437 -6.92 9.46 27.29
N TYR A 438 -6.42 9.17 26.09
CA TYR A 438 -7.22 8.84 24.93
C TYR A 438 -7.04 7.36 24.58
N VAL A 439 -8.08 6.56 24.77
CA VAL A 439 -8.11 5.19 24.25
C VAL A 439 -8.84 5.23 22.91
N TRP A 440 -8.14 4.86 21.85
CA TRP A 440 -8.69 4.73 20.51
C TRP A 440 -9.37 3.37 20.36
N THR A 441 -10.35 3.24 19.48
CA THR A 441 -10.93 1.93 19.13
C THR A 441 -10.70 1.63 17.66
N LEU A 442 -10.03 0.51 17.35
CA LEU A 442 -9.96 -0.08 16.02
C LEU A 442 -11.23 -0.91 15.80
N TRP A 443 -12.06 -0.42 14.89
CA TRP A 443 -13.27 -1.05 14.38
C TRP A 443 -12.94 -1.88 13.15
N THR A 444 -13.25 -3.18 13.21
CA THR A 444 -13.07 -4.09 12.07
C THR A 444 -14.40 -4.27 11.33
N GLY A 445 -14.51 -3.66 10.15
CA GLY A 445 -15.68 -3.76 9.27
C GLY A 445 -15.59 -4.91 8.26
N GLY A 446 -16.55 -4.96 7.34
CA GLY A 446 -16.68 -6.02 6.34
C GLY A 446 -15.75 -5.92 5.12
N THR A 447 -15.70 -7.00 4.34
CA THR A 447 -15.13 -7.03 2.99
C THR A 447 -16.03 -6.21 2.05
N PHE A 448 -15.52 -5.11 1.47
CA PHE A 448 -16.26 -4.28 0.52
C PHE A 448 -16.01 -4.64 -0.95
N GLY A 449 -14.98 -5.43 -1.25
CA GLY A 449 -14.71 -5.91 -2.61
C GLY A 449 -13.61 -6.98 -2.66
N SER A 450 -13.37 -7.55 -3.84
CA SER A 450 -12.26 -8.47 -4.06
C SER A 450 -11.78 -8.48 -5.52
N THR A 451 -10.58 -8.99 -5.78
CA THR A 451 -10.05 -9.15 -7.16
C THR A 451 -10.39 -10.49 -7.82
N GLU A 452 -11.29 -11.30 -7.26
CA GLU A 452 -11.64 -12.63 -7.79
C GLU A 452 -12.48 -12.58 -9.09
N THR A 453 -13.24 -11.50 -9.29
CA THR A 453 -14.15 -11.36 -10.45
C THR A 453 -14.23 -9.89 -10.88
N PRO A 454 -14.62 -9.60 -12.15
CA PRO A 454 -14.75 -8.23 -12.62
C PRO A 454 -15.72 -7.38 -11.78
N LEU A 455 -16.87 -7.96 -11.36
CA LEU A 455 -17.83 -7.24 -10.53
C LEU A 455 -17.23 -6.89 -9.16
N LYS A 456 -16.61 -7.87 -8.48
CA LYS A 456 -15.96 -7.62 -7.19
C LYS A 456 -14.80 -6.62 -7.28
N THR A 457 -14.11 -6.56 -8.42
CA THR A 457 -13.02 -5.61 -8.68
C THR A 457 -13.56 -4.19 -8.82
N PHE A 458 -14.73 -4.00 -9.47
CA PHE A 458 -15.43 -2.71 -9.44
C PHE A 458 -15.83 -2.30 -8.02
N GLN A 459 -16.28 -3.23 -7.17
CA GLN A 459 -16.60 -2.93 -5.76
C GLN A 459 -15.36 -2.47 -4.98
N ALA A 460 -14.23 -3.16 -5.14
CA ALA A 460 -12.96 -2.76 -4.52
C ALA A 460 -12.55 -1.35 -4.97
N ILE A 461 -12.62 -1.07 -6.28
CA ILE A 461 -12.35 0.27 -6.83
C ILE A 461 -13.32 1.33 -6.28
N ALA A 462 -14.61 1.02 -6.15
CA ALA A 462 -15.61 1.93 -5.59
C ALA A 462 -15.33 2.26 -4.11
N GLY A 463 -14.97 1.28 -3.28
CA GLY A 463 -14.60 1.52 -1.88
C GLY A 463 -13.33 2.36 -1.74
N VAL A 464 -12.29 2.08 -2.52
CA VAL A 464 -11.05 2.89 -2.57
C VAL A 464 -11.36 4.33 -3.01
N ARG A 465 -12.23 4.52 -4.02
CA ARG A 465 -12.71 5.85 -4.44
C ARG A 465 -13.49 6.56 -3.34
N ARG A 466 -14.33 5.85 -2.59
CA ARG A 466 -15.10 6.45 -1.49
C ARG A 466 -14.20 6.93 -0.35
N LEU A 467 -13.16 6.17 0.01
CA LEU A 467 -12.15 6.60 1.00
C LEU A 467 -11.26 7.74 0.50
N ARG A 468 -11.00 7.77 -0.81
CA ARG A 468 -10.33 8.90 -1.48
C ARG A 468 -11.18 10.17 -1.38
N ALA A 469 -12.49 10.08 -1.62
CA ALA A 469 -13.44 11.18 -1.42
C ALA A 469 -13.48 11.64 0.04
N TRP A 470 -13.57 10.73 1.01
CA TRP A 470 -13.52 11.05 2.45
C TRP A 470 -12.25 11.84 2.84
N SER A 471 -11.10 11.52 2.23
CA SER A 471 -9.84 12.25 2.46
C SER A 471 -9.93 13.72 2.05
N LEU A 472 -10.69 14.04 1.00
CA LEU A 472 -10.89 15.38 0.45
C LEU A 472 -12.07 16.13 1.09
N GLU A 473 -13.13 15.41 1.48
CA GLU A 473 -14.38 15.95 2.01
C GLU A 473 -14.33 16.19 3.53
N VAL A 474 -13.63 15.32 4.27
CA VAL A 474 -13.63 15.30 5.74
C VAL A 474 -12.26 15.61 6.31
N PHE A 475 -11.26 14.78 5.97
CA PHE A 475 -9.94 14.88 6.60
C PHE A 475 -9.20 16.16 6.21
N TRP A 476 -9.16 16.52 4.92
CA TRP A 476 -8.42 17.69 4.47
C TRP A 476 -9.00 19.03 4.97
N PRO A 477 -10.33 19.27 4.94
CA PRO A 477 -10.91 20.48 5.54
C PRO A 477 -10.66 20.55 7.04
N TRP A 478 -10.79 19.44 7.78
CA TRP A 478 -10.44 19.38 9.20
C TRP A 478 -8.96 19.74 9.44
N TYR A 479 -8.04 19.14 8.66
CA TYR A 479 -6.61 19.38 8.79
C TYR A 479 -6.23 20.84 8.50
N LYS A 480 -6.83 21.46 7.47
CA LYS A 480 -6.62 22.89 7.18
C LYS A 480 -7.12 23.79 8.31
N ALA A 481 -8.30 23.50 8.88
CA ALA A 481 -8.90 24.31 9.93
C ALA A 481 -8.17 24.19 11.28
N TYR A 482 -7.85 22.98 11.73
CA TYR A 482 -7.45 22.72 13.12
C TYR A 482 -5.95 22.43 13.31
N VAL A 483 -5.28 21.86 12.30
CA VAL A 483 -3.83 21.59 12.34
C VAL A 483 -3.03 22.73 11.71
N LEU A 484 -3.37 23.14 10.48
CA LEU A 484 -2.69 24.25 9.81
C LEU A 484 -3.20 25.63 10.26
N LYS A 485 -4.34 25.69 10.94
CA LYS A 485 -4.99 26.92 11.45
C LYS A 485 -5.14 27.98 10.35
N ALA A 486 -5.44 27.52 9.14
CA ALA A 486 -5.57 28.37 7.97
C ALA A 486 -6.86 29.19 8.04
N PRO A 487 -6.83 30.48 7.63
CA PRO A 487 -8.02 31.31 7.62
C PRO A 487 -9.04 30.76 6.62
N THR A 488 -10.22 30.37 7.11
CA THR A 488 -11.33 29.91 6.28
C THR A 488 -11.73 31.01 5.31
N THR A 489 -11.50 30.79 4.01
CA THR A 489 -11.95 31.73 2.98
C THR A 489 -13.47 31.68 2.92
N SER A 490 -14.14 32.62 3.58
CA SER A 490 -15.59 32.80 3.42
C SER A 490 -15.86 33.14 1.96
N ILE A 491 -16.52 32.25 1.23
CA ILE A 491 -17.04 32.55 -0.10
C ILE A 491 -18.09 33.65 0.08
N SER A 492 -17.70 34.88 -0.23
CA SER A 492 -18.64 36.00 -0.32
C SER A 492 -19.66 35.69 -1.40
N ALA A 493 -20.92 35.48 -1.01
CA ALA A 493 -22.02 35.35 -1.96
C ALA A 493 -22.03 36.57 -2.90
N PRO A 494 -22.29 36.39 -4.21
CA PRO A 494 -22.38 37.52 -5.12
C PRO A 494 -23.54 38.42 -4.66
N SER A 495 -23.22 39.67 -4.35
CA SER A 495 -24.21 40.73 -4.23
C SER A 495 -24.90 40.88 -5.59
N GLY A 496 -26.21 40.59 -5.63
CA GLY A 496 -27.03 40.68 -6.84
C GLY A 496 -27.45 42.10 -7.21
#